data_AF-A0AAE2BHG8-F1
#
_entry.id   AF-A0AAE2BHG8-F1
#
_cell.length_a   1.000
_cell.length_b   1.000
_cell.length_c   1.000
_cell.angle_alpha   90.00
_cell.angle_beta   90.00
_cell.angle_gamma   90.00
#
_symmetry.space_group_name_H-M   'P 1'
#
loop_
_entity.id
_entity.type
_entity.pdbx_description
1 polymer ?
#
loop_
_entity_poly.entity_id
_entity_poly.type
_entity_poly.pdbx_seq_one_letter_code
_entity_poly.pdbx_strand_id
1 'polypeptide(L)'
;MVGRLGGREQFPFLVDPNTGTSMYESSDIVKYLFEQYGGKRNPSFGLLESTLLTGWMPTLLRAALCELELPYVLQSVGNGSKRAKLLYEMSGSEEVPYLVDHNTGMEIREYKKILSYLFQTYTSATT
;
A
#
# COMPACT_ATOMS: atom_id res chain seq x y z
N MET A 1 16.82 5.13 16.54
CA MET A 1 17.36 5.07 15.15
C MET A 1 17.22 6.43 14.45
N VAL A 2 16.02 7.00 14.36
CA VAL A 2 15.77 8.30 13.68
C VAL A 2 16.51 9.48 14.30
N GLY A 3 16.50 9.64 15.63
CA GLY A 3 17.23 10.74 16.29
C GLY A 3 18.75 10.74 16.04
N ARG A 4 19.36 9.58 15.79
CA ARG A 4 20.78 9.46 15.43
C ARG A 4 21.07 9.89 13.98
N LEU A 5 20.13 9.65 13.07
CA LEU A 5 20.31 9.91 11.63
C LEU A 5 19.85 11.31 11.22
N GLY A 6 18.73 11.79 11.75
CA GLY A 6 18.18 13.11 11.41
C GLY A 6 18.29 14.16 12.52
N GLY A 7 18.83 13.82 13.69
CA GLY A 7 19.08 14.79 14.75
C GLY A 7 17.85 15.19 15.59
N ARG A 8 16.66 14.63 15.31
CA ARG A 8 15.45 14.80 16.13
C ARG A 8 14.51 13.59 16.07
N GLU A 9 13.75 13.37 17.13
CA GLU A 9 12.73 12.31 17.22
C GLU A 9 11.40 12.74 16.57
N GLN A 10 11.45 13.00 15.26
CA GLN A 10 10.27 13.34 14.47
C GLN A 10 10.01 12.25 13.43
N PHE A 11 8.74 11.98 13.15
CA PHE A 11 8.30 11.06 12.11
C PHE A 11 7.28 11.74 11.18
N PRO A 12 7.24 11.38 9.89
CA PRO A 12 8.13 10.44 9.19
C PRO A 12 9.54 11.00 8.92
N PHE A 13 10.51 10.10 8.70
CA PHE A 13 11.87 10.42 8.28
C PHE A 13 12.29 9.46 7.17
N LEU A 14 12.72 10.00 6.02
CA LEU A 14 13.18 9.22 4.88
C LEU A 14 14.70 9.11 4.91
N VAL A 15 15.21 7.90 4.64
CA VAL A 15 16.61 7.65 4.28
C VAL A 15 16.61 6.92 2.95
N ASP A 16 17.21 7.54 1.95
CA ASP A 16 17.35 6.97 0.62
C ASP A 16 18.82 6.59 0.35
N PRO A 17 19.18 5.29 0.45
CA PRO A 17 20.55 4.85 0.23
C PRO A 17 21.00 4.96 -1.23
N ASN A 18 20.08 5.05 -2.20
CA ASN A 18 20.45 5.11 -3.62
C ASN A 18 21.06 6.48 -3.98
N THR A 19 20.66 7.53 -3.27
CA THR A 19 21.09 8.91 -3.52
C THR A 19 21.88 9.51 -2.36
N GLY A 20 21.88 8.86 -1.19
CA GLY A 20 22.42 9.40 0.05
C GLY A 20 21.54 10.48 0.68
N THR A 21 20.31 10.66 0.21
CA THR A 21 19.39 11.68 0.70
C THR A 21 18.75 11.26 2.03
N SER A 22 18.65 12.20 2.97
CA SER A 22 17.88 12.03 4.20
C SER A 22 17.09 13.30 4.52
N MET A 23 15.80 13.18 4.85
CA MET A 23 14.94 14.35 5.06
C MET A 23 13.74 14.06 5.97
N TYR A 24 13.22 15.13 6.57
CA TYR A 24 11.96 15.17 7.31
C TYR A 24 10.84 15.75 6.43
N GLU A 25 9.67 15.92 7.05
CA GLU A 25 8.46 16.50 6.49
C GLU A 25 7.81 15.61 5.43
N SER A 26 6.58 15.15 5.71
CA SER A 26 5.88 14.20 4.86
C SER A 26 5.63 14.76 3.44
N SER A 27 5.34 16.05 3.31
CA SER A 27 5.16 16.71 2.01
C SER A 27 6.41 16.68 1.16
N ASP A 28 7.57 16.96 1.76
CA ASP A 28 8.86 17.02 1.07
C ASP A 28 9.31 15.61 0.68
N ILE A 29 9.14 14.65 1.59
CA ILE A 29 9.37 13.22 1.33
C ILE A 29 8.54 12.75 0.14
N VAL A 30 7.23 13.05 0.12
CA VAL A 30 6.36 12.66 -1.00
C VAL A 30 6.81 13.30 -2.30
N LYS A 31 7.07 14.61 -2.30
CA LYS A 31 7.56 15.33 -3.48
C LYS A 31 8.85 14.72 -4.03
N TYR A 32 9.82 14.49 -3.15
CA TYR A 32 11.10 13.84 -3.48
C TYR A 32 10.89 12.47 -4.13
N LEU A 33 10.05 11.61 -3.54
CA LEU A 33 9.82 10.26 -4.06
C LEU A 33 9.18 10.29 -5.46
N PHE A 34 8.26 11.22 -5.72
CA PHE A 34 7.64 11.38 -7.03
C PHE A 34 8.62 11.93 -8.08
N GLU A 35 9.45 12.89 -7.71
CA GLU A 35 10.48 13.45 -8.60
C GLU A 35 11.55 12.42 -8.95
N GLN A 36 12.07 11.69 -7.96
CA GLN A 36 13.15 10.72 -8.14
C GLN A 36 12.67 9.39 -8.75
N TYR A 37 11.53 8.87 -8.28
CA TYR A 37 11.08 7.51 -8.61
C TYR A 37 9.71 7.45 -9.29
N GLY A 38 8.91 8.51 -9.20
CA GLY A 38 7.58 8.59 -9.82
C GLY A 38 7.59 8.76 -11.34
N GLY A 39 8.76 8.75 -11.98
CA GLY A 39 8.90 8.99 -13.42
C GLY A 39 8.64 10.44 -13.80
N LYS A 40 9.02 11.40 -12.94
CA LYS A 40 8.76 12.85 -13.09
C LYS A 40 7.28 13.22 -13.16
N ARG A 41 6.39 12.33 -12.70
CA ARG A 41 5.00 12.67 -12.44
C ARG A 41 4.97 13.50 -11.16
N ASN A 42 4.25 14.61 -11.14
CA ASN A 42 3.97 15.27 -9.87
C ASN A 42 3.10 14.36 -9.01
N PRO A 43 3.24 14.38 -7.67
CA PRO A 43 2.22 13.83 -6.81
C PRO A 43 0.91 14.45 -7.25
N SER A 44 -0.06 13.65 -7.67
CA SER A 44 -1.37 14.20 -7.93
C SER A 44 -1.86 14.83 -6.63
N PHE A 45 -2.59 15.94 -6.72
CA PHE A 45 -3.41 16.44 -5.60
C PHE A 45 -4.25 15.29 -5.00
N GLY A 46 -4.58 14.33 -5.86
CA GLY A 46 -5.13 13.02 -5.55
C GLY A 46 -4.34 12.10 -4.60
N LEU A 47 -3.08 12.28 -4.20
CA LEU A 47 -2.48 11.36 -3.20
C LEU A 47 -3.13 11.59 -1.81
N LEU A 48 -3.26 12.84 -1.41
CA LEU A 48 -3.94 13.22 -0.16
C LEU A 48 -5.45 13.00 -0.28
N GLU A 49 -6.08 13.44 -1.37
CA GLU A 49 -7.52 13.25 -1.58
C GLU A 49 -7.88 11.77 -1.78
N SER A 50 -7.11 10.99 -2.54
CA SER A 50 -7.34 9.54 -2.66
C SER A 50 -7.14 8.86 -1.33
N THR A 51 -6.18 9.27 -0.49
CA THR A 51 -6.06 8.70 0.85
C THR A 51 -7.36 8.86 1.64
N LEU A 52 -7.98 10.03 1.55
CA LEU A 52 -9.26 10.34 2.21
C LEU A 52 -10.46 9.65 1.55
N LEU A 53 -10.47 9.48 0.22
CA LEU A 53 -11.61 8.95 -0.53
C LEU A 53 -11.58 7.42 -0.70
N THR A 54 -10.41 6.84 -0.99
CA THR A 54 -10.25 5.42 -1.36
C THR A 54 -9.06 4.71 -0.67
N GLY A 55 -8.08 5.43 -0.15
CA GLY A 55 -6.86 4.88 0.45
C GLY A 55 -7.08 4.21 1.81
N TRP A 56 -8.23 4.47 2.43
CA TRP A 56 -8.68 3.71 3.59
C TRP A 56 -9.01 2.24 3.23
N MET A 57 -9.42 1.92 1.98
CA MET A 57 -9.84 0.55 1.62
C MET A 57 -8.67 -0.45 1.67
N PRO A 58 -7.49 -0.22 1.04
CA PRO A 58 -6.34 -1.11 1.22
C PRO A 58 -5.80 -1.09 2.65
N THR A 59 -5.96 0.02 3.37
CA THR A 59 -5.54 0.13 4.78
C THR A 59 -6.35 -0.80 5.68
N LEU A 60 -7.67 -0.85 5.51
CA LEU A 60 -8.54 -1.78 6.24
C LEU A 60 -8.22 -3.25 5.91
N LEU A 61 -7.97 -3.56 4.64
CA LEU A 61 -7.54 -4.90 4.25
C LEU A 61 -6.24 -5.29 4.97
N ARG A 62 -5.26 -4.39 4.98
CA ARG A 62 -3.99 -4.64 5.68
C ARG A 62 -4.20 -4.85 7.18
N ALA A 63 -5.09 -4.07 7.79
CA ALA A 63 -5.44 -4.23 9.20
C ALA A 63 -6.08 -5.60 9.48
N ALA A 64 -7.02 -6.04 8.64
CA ALA A 64 -7.66 -7.36 8.78
C ALA A 64 -6.66 -8.52 8.63
N LEU A 65 -5.75 -8.44 7.64
CA LEU A 65 -4.68 -9.43 7.49
C LEU A 65 -3.78 -9.50 8.73
N CYS A 66 -3.44 -8.35 9.33
CA CYS A 66 -2.68 -8.29 10.57
C CYS A 66 -3.46 -8.86 11.77
N GLU A 67 -4.75 -8.56 11.89
CA GLU A 67 -5.62 -9.07 12.97
C GLU A 67 -5.73 -10.60 12.94
N LEU A 68 -5.77 -11.17 11.72
CA LEU A 68 -5.79 -12.62 11.50
C LEU A 68 -4.39 -13.26 11.51
N GLU A 69 -3.33 -12.47 11.75
CA GLU A 69 -1.93 -12.90 11.71
C GLU A 69 -1.52 -13.61 10.41
N LEU A 70 -2.17 -13.25 9.29
CA LEU A 70 -1.91 -13.87 7.99
C LEU A 70 -0.66 -13.28 7.34
N PRO A 71 0.33 -14.10 6.94
CA PRO A 71 1.45 -13.60 6.16
C PRO A 71 0.98 -13.20 4.76
N TYR A 72 1.37 -12.01 4.30
CA TYR A 72 0.97 -11.50 2.99
C TYR A 72 2.11 -10.77 2.27
N VAL A 73 2.06 -10.77 0.94
CA VAL A 73 2.93 -9.94 0.10
C VAL A 73 2.16 -8.70 -0.34
N LEU A 74 2.62 -7.53 0.10
CA LEU A 74 2.03 -6.26 -0.36
C LEU A 74 2.53 -5.93 -1.76
N GLN A 75 1.58 -5.81 -2.68
CA GLN A 75 1.82 -5.53 -4.08
C GLN A 75 1.32 -4.12 -4.42
N SER A 76 2.14 -3.08 -4.22
CA SER A 76 1.75 -1.69 -4.51
C SER A 76 1.44 -1.47 -6.00
N VAL A 77 0.30 -0.87 -6.30
CA VAL A 77 -0.15 -0.59 -7.67
C VAL A 77 -0.35 0.92 -7.83
N GLY A 78 0.63 1.60 -8.44
CA GLY A 78 0.51 3.01 -8.78
C GLY A 78 -0.28 3.19 -10.06
N ASN A 79 -1.10 4.25 -10.14
CA ASN A 79 -1.84 4.60 -11.35
C ASN A 79 -0.91 4.72 -12.58
N GLY A 80 -1.26 4.08 -13.69
CA GLY A 80 -0.46 4.06 -14.91
C GLY A 80 0.91 3.36 -14.79
N SER A 81 1.11 2.56 -13.74
CA SER A 81 2.31 1.72 -13.60
C SER A 81 2.18 0.43 -14.41
N LYS A 82 3.31 -0.25 -14.68
CA LYS A 82 3.31 -1.60 -15.27
C LYS A 82 2.45 -2.57 -14.45
N ARG A 83 2.41 -2.39 -13.13
CA ARG A 83 1.66 -3.24 -12.20
C ARG A 83 0.15 -2.96 -12.27
N ALA A 84 -0.27 -1.74 -12.59
CA ALA A 84 -1.67 -1.44 -12.87
C ALA A 84 -2.15 -2.18 -14.12
N LYS A 85 -1.34 -2.16 -15.20
CA LYS A 85 -1.62 -2.94 -16.41
C LYS A 85 -1.74 -4.44 -16.12
N LEU A 86 -0.81 -5.00 -15.34
CA LEU A 86 -0.88 -6.41 -14.94
C LEU A 86 -2.15 -6.71 -14.11
N LEU A 87 -2.52 -5.82 -13.18
CA LEU A 87 -3.75 -5.96 -12.40
C LEU A 87 -5.00 -5.94 -13.30
N TYR A 88 -5.03 -5.07 -14.30
CA TYR A 88 -6.11 -5.04 -15.30
C TYR A 88 -6.17 -6.33 -16.10
N GLU A 89 -5.03 -6.84 -16.56
CA GLU A 89 -4.95 -8.09 -17.33
C GLU A 89 -5.45 -9.29 -16.52
N MET A 90 -5.16 -9.35 -15.22
CA MET A 90 -5.60 -10.45 -14.33
C MET A 90 -7.07 -10.30 -13.88
N SER A 91 -7.47 -9.08 -13.50
CA SER A 91 -8.73 -8.85 -12.78
C SER A 91 -9.83 -8.16 -13.60
N GLY A 92 -9.51 -7.62 -14.77
CA GLY A 92 -10.39 -6.78 -15.58
C GLY A 92 -10.56 -5.34 -15.08
N SER A 93 -9.82 -4.94 -14.04
CA SER A 93 -9.88 -3.60 -13.43
C SER A 93 -8.50 -3.18 -12.91
N GLU A 94 -8.25 -1.86 -12.83
CA GLU A 94 -7.08 -1.29 -12.14
C GLU A 94 -7.40 -0.89 -10.69
N GLU A 95 -8.62 -1.11 -10.24
CA GLU A 95 -9.07 -0.75 -8.89
C GLU A 95 -8.45 -1.65 -7.83
N VAL A 96 -8.04 -1.01 -6.73
CA VAL A 96 -7.51 -1.67 -5.53
C VAL A 96 -8.47 -1.44 -4.36
N PRO A 97 -8.53 -2.36 -3.38
CA PRO A 97 -7.71 -3.57 -3.23
C PRO A 97 -8.19 -4.77 -4.06
N TYR A 98 -7.26 -5.68 -4.32
CA TYR A 98 -7.48 -7.00 -4.92
C TYR A 98 -6.68 -8.05 -4.13
N LEU A 99 -7.33 -9.16 -3.77
CA LEU A 99 -6.73 -10.24 -3.00
C LEU A 99 -6.56 -11.49 -3.88
N VAL A 100 -5.37 -12.07 -3.83
CA VAL A 100 -5.10 -13.42 -4.33
C VAL A 100 -4.72 -14.27 -3.13
N ASP A 101 -5.52 -15.28 -2.84
CA ASP A 101 -5.23 -16.27 -1.82
C ASP A 101 -4.77 -17.58 -2.46
N HIS A 102 -3.47 -17.86 -2.37
CA HIS A 102 -2.88 -19.08 -2.91
C HIS A 102 -3.25 -20.34 -2.13
N ASN A 103 -3.69 -20.24 -0.88
CA ASN A 103 -4.06 -21.40 -0.08
C ASN A 103 -5.37 -22.02 -0.60
N THR A 104 -6.30 -21.17 -1.04
CA THR A 104 -7.62 -21.58 -1.53
C THR A 104 -7.77 -21.46 -3.05
N GLY A 105 -6.84 -20.77 -3.72
CA GLY A 105 -6.93 -20.42 -5.14
C GLY A 105 -7.93 -19.29 -5.43
N MET A 106 -8.42 -18.59 -4.41
CA MET A 106 -9.42 -17.53 -4.57
C MET A 106 -8.78 -16.23 -5.03
N GLU A 107 -9.44 -15.58 -6.00
CA GLU A 107 -9.12 -14.23 -6.46
C GLU A 107 -10.33 -13.33 -6.26
N ILE A 108 -10.18 -12.28 -5.47
CA ILE A 108 -11.32 -11.51 -4.95
C ILE A 108 -11.09 -10.02 -5.19
N ARG A 109 -12.06 -9.42 -5.89
CA ARG A 109 -12.20 -7.96 -6.04
C ARG A 109 -13.17 -7.42 -4.99
N GLU A 110 -13.18 -6.09 -4.85
CA GLU A 110 -14.05 -5.30 -3.97
C GLU A 110 -13.73 -5.50 -2.47
N TYR A 111 -13.35 -4.41 -1.79
CA TYR A 111 -12.84 -4.51 -0.42
C TYR A 111 -13.80 -5.17 0.58
N LYS A 112 -15.13 -4.94 0.46
CA LYS A 112 -16.11 -5.56 1.38
C LYS A 112 -16.15 -7.07 1.25
N LYS A 113 -16.06 -7.59 0.01
CA LYS A 113 -16.05 -9.03 -0.26
C LYS A 113 -14.77 -9.65 0.25
N ILE A 114 -13.64 -8.98 0.05
CA ILE A 114 -12.34 -9.41 0.57
C ILE A 114 -12.39 -9.53 2.10
N LEU A 115 -12.85 -8.48 2.80
CA LEU A 115 -12.96 -8.52 4.27
C LEU A 115 -13.89 -9.64 4.74
N SER A 116 -15.10 -9.73 4.16
CA SER A 116 -16.06 -10.78 4.51
C SER A 116 -15.45 -12.17 4.31
N TYR A 117 -14.75 -12.39 3.20
CA TYR A 117 -14.09 -13.65 2.89
C TYR A 117 -12.98 -13.99 3.89
N LEU A 118 -12.10 -13.03 4.21
CA LEU A 118 -10.99 -13.26 5.13
C LEU A 118 -11.50 -13.69 6.52
N PHE A 119 -12.48 -12.98 7.06
CA PHE A 119 -13.03 -13.33 8.36
C PHE A 119 -13.84 -14.64 8.32
N GLN A 120 -14.61 -14.91 7.27
CA GLN A 120 -15.34 -16.19 7.16
C GLN A 120 -14.40 -17.40 7.00
N THR A 121 -13.28 -17.23 6.31
CA THR A 121 -12.37 -18.33 5.97
C THR A 121 -11.35 -18.58 7.07
N TYR A 122 -10.87 -17.53 7.73
CA TYR A 122 -9.70 -17.59 8.62
C TYR A 122 -9.99 -17.22 10.08
N THR A 123 -11.22 -16.88 10.45
CA THR A 123 -11.59 -16.61 11.87
C THR A 123 -12.02 -17.87 12.64
N SER A 124 -11.78 -19.08 12.13
CA SER A 124 -12.04 -20.33 12.87
C SER A 124 -10.99 -21.39 12.51
N ALA A 125 -10.25 -22.04 13.42
CA ALA A 125 -10.28 -22.04 14.88
C ALA A 125 -8.86 -21.99 15.43
N THR A 126 -8.50 -20.91 16.13
CA THR A 126 -7.37 -20.94 17.07
C THR A 126 -7.74 -21.92 18.18
N THR A 127 -7.26 -23.15 18.05
CA THR A 127 -7.24 -24.17 19.12
C THR A 127 -5.84 -24.22 19.67
#